data_AF-A0A9J6FDR6-F1
#
_entry.id   AF-A0A9J6FDR6-F1
#
_cell.length_a   1.000
_cell.length_b   1.000
_cell.length_c   1.000
_cell.angle_alpha   90.00
_cell.angle_beta   90.00
_cell.angle_gamma   90.00
#
_symmetry.space_group_name_H-M   'P 1'
#
loop_
_entity.id
_entity.type
_entity.pdbx_description
1 polymer ?
#
loop_
_entity_poly.entity_id
_entity_poly.type
_entity_poly.pdbx_seq_one_letter_code
_entity_poly.pdbx_strand_id
1 'polypeptide(L)'
;MSLQPTTLHLKLEGSGISIVPIRKLGHHIQQSADGALTLIRFNNITSHIMAMPRRLSLQRGDSSGLERRPSKRSCSPLIHHYRLASTEGTIRLRRSAPLRRRANQIPRSVSFDAPVVRLSTVPTSDIEVSTITVPSFVGERGPEYGKFLVSLTVITLAITMLQPLLLSRYLEHCTEPRCYKPALAIRESISPYISPCNDFFRYACSGAGSTRFAKIHDSLRNYVLHSLANTPTIPGQGGVEKAAILLQNCMKLTRQRREDIDKIRAVLSAGGLKFPEMPLTSVYSVVRGIVNINLNTGIGPIFRLTVGHNLHARSGYMLYFAPSYHTAMFARYLHQLLLDKNLDVYVRRCAEVIGERGMAYSHLIHAIQTVNRHFLQIPAADPLFVRVKLGHHYPKKSFWQALSKVLRRKFQAMPGVRTTCLVTDGEYAKFVSRNVFQLLEPTKISAYVGLYIVWLLSRLASHSLAYSTPVTNYSNSLKDMWPRCFSDVRQ
;
A
#
# COMPACT_ATOMS: atom_id res chain seq x y z
N MET A 1 14.48 -18.73 -53.04
CA MET A 1 15.47 -19.51 -52.26
C MET A 1 14.72 -20.37 -51.28
N SER A 2 14.94 -21.67 -51.36
CA SER A 2 14.24 -22.73 -50.61
C SER A 2 14.62 -22.70 -49.12
N LEU A 3 13.64 -22.59 -48.22
CA LEU A 3 13.82 -22.75 -46.78
C LEU A 3 13.49 -24.20 -46.40
N GLN A 4 14.50 -24.97 -46.02
CA GLN A 4 14.32 -26.25 -45.34
C GLN A 4 14.06 -26.00 -43.83
N PRO A 5 13.21 -26.81 -43.18
CA PRO A 5 13.00 -26.73 -41.74
C PRO A 5 14.12 -27.48 -41.01
N THR A 6 14.82 -26.80 -40.11
CA THR A 6 15.74 -27.41 -39.16
C THR A 6 14.96 -28.01 -37.99
N THR A 7 14.88 -29.34 -37.97
CA THR A 7 14.40 -30.15 -36.85
C THR A 7 15.46 -30.15 -35.75
N LEU A 8 15.10 -29.73 -34.53
CA LEU A 8 15.98 -29.74 -33.37
C LEU A 8 15.65 -30.98 -32.53
N HIS A 9 16.53 -31.99 -32.56
CA HIS A 9 16.46 -33.16 -31.68
C HIS A 9 17.05 -32.81 -30.31
N LEU A 10 16.22 -32.82 -29.27
CA LEU A 10 16.67 -32.78 -27.88
C LEU A 10 16.79 -34.21 -27.37
N LYS A 11 18.03 -34.68 -27.21
CA LYS A 11 18.35 -35.91 -26.47
C LYS A 11 18.69 -35.51 -25.04
N LEU A 12 17.85 -35.93 -24.09
CA LEU A 12 18.04 -35.75 -22.65
C LEU A 12 18.75 -36.99 -22.09
N GLU A 13 20.01 -36.85 -21.72
CA GLU A 13 20.71 -37.81 -20.86
C GLU A 13 21.43 -37.04 -19.74
N GLY A 14 21.18 -37.46 -18.50
CA GLY A 14 22.11 -37.42 -17.37
C GLY A 14 22.75 -36.09 -16.95
N SER A 15 22.24 -35.54 -15.85
CA SER A 15 23.01 -34.92 -14.75
C SER A 15 24.15 -33.94 -15.08
N GLY A 16 23.89 -32.64 -14.87
CA GLY A 16 24.90 -31.66 -14.46
C GLY A 16 25.15 -30.52 -15.46
N ILE A 17 24.60 -29.34 -15.19
CA ILE A 17 24.95 -28.11 -15.92
C ILE A 17 26.04 -27.38 -15.13
N SER A 18 27.27 -27.39 -15.68
CA SER A 18 28.35 -26.48 -15.30
C SER A 18 28.41 -25.34 -16.32
N ILE A 19 28.31 -24.09 -15.87
CA ILE A 19 28.47 -22.91 -16.72
C ILE A 19 29.82 -22.28 -16.39
N VAL A 20 30.75 -22.34 -17.35
CA VAL A 20 32.05 -21.66 -17.32
C VAL A 20 31.88 -20.24 -17.90
N PRO A 21 32.45 -19.17 -17.28
CA PRO A 21 32.34 -17.83 -17.82
C PRO A 21 33.44 -17.56 -18.87
N ILE A 22 33.05 -17.16 -20.07
CA ILE A 22 33.98 -16.65 -21.09
C ILE A 22 34.22 -15.16 -20.86
N ARG A 23 35.50 -14.80 -20.70
CA ARG A 23 36.04 -13.45 -20.61
C ARG A 23 36.04 -12.74 -21.97
N LYS A 24 35.82 -11.42 -21.90
CA LYS A 24 36.30 -10.32 -22.75
C LYS A 24 36.96 -10.68 -24.10
N LEU A 25 36.39 -10.12 -25.17
CA LEU A 25 37.17 -9.49 -26.23
C LEU A 25 36.58 -8.11 -26.52
N GLY A 26 37.46 -7.13 -26.67
CA GLY A 26 37.13 -5.75 -26.97
C GLY A 26 37.54 -5.34 -28.38
N HIS A 27 37.35 -4.04 -28.61
CA HIS A 27 37.84 -3.17 -29.67
C HIS A 27 37.07 -3.08 -31.01
N HIS A 28 36.56 -1.85 -31.18
CA HIS A 28 36.76 -0.92 -32.30
C HIS A 28 35.95 -1.05 -33.61
N ILE A 29 35.29 0.09 -33.92
CA ILE A 29 35.38 0.89 -35.16
C ILE A 29 34.07 1.11 -35.96
N GLN A 30 33.87 2.41 -36.22
CA GLN A 30 33.24 3.14 -37.34
C GLN A 30 31.72 3.31 -37.49
N GLN A 31 31.42 4.59 -37.67
CA GLN A 31 30.24 5.21 -38.25
C GLN A 31 29.94 4.67 -39.66
N SER A 32 28.65 4.56 -39.99
CA SER A 32 28.14 4.97 -41.31
C SER A 32 26.66 5.31 -41.20
N ALA A 33 26.31 6.37 -41.92
CA ALA A 33 24.97 6.89 -42.13
C ALA A 33 24.18 6.05 -43.15
N ASP A 34 22.88 6.38 -43.21
CA ASP A 34 21.89 6.12 -44.26
C ASP A 34 21.32 4.72 -44.43
N GLY A 35 19.98 4.64 -44.49
CA GLY A 35 19.27 3.48 -45.03
C GLY A 35 17.88 3.22 -44.46
N ALA A 36 16.87 3.77 -45.13
CA ALA A 36 15.45 3.43 -45.13
C ALA A 36 14.97 2.21 -44.29
N LEU A 37 14.06 2.47 -43.34
CA LEU A 37 13.33 1.44 -42.60
C LEU A 37 11.98 1.17 -43.28
N THR A 38 11.92 0.02 -43.96
CA THR A 38 10.69 -0.59 -44.49
C THR A 38 9.84 -1.11 -43.34
N LEU A 39 8.60 -0.64 -43.27
CA LEU A 39 7.64 -0.93 -42.21
C LEU A 39 6.89 -2.23 -42.53
N ILE A 40 7.34 -3.36 -41.99
CA ILE A 40 6.58 -4.63 -42.04
C ILE A 40 5.75 -4.74 -40.76
N ARG A 41 4.43 -4.60 -40.91
CA ARG A 41 3.42 -4.91 -39.89
C ARG A 41 3.39 -6.41 -39.63
N PHE A 42 3.56 -6.83 -38.38
CA PHE A 42 3.03 -8.10 -37.89
C PHE A 42 2.04 -7.83 -36.75
N ASN A 43 0.81 -8.31 -36.94
CA ASN A 43 -0.25 -8.32 -35.96
C ASN A 43 -0.08 -9.48 -34.97
N ASN A 44 -0.43 -9.21 -33.71
CA ASN A 44 -0.89 -10.13 -32.67
C ASN A 44 -0.04 -11.36 -32.31
N ILE A 45 0.53 -11.34 -31.09
CA ILE A 45 0.29 -12.29 -30.00
C ILE A 45 0.76 -11.59 -28.72
N THR A 46 -0.15 -11.23 -27.81
CA THR A 46 0.19 -10.76 -26.45
C THR A 46 -0.05 -11.91 -25.48
N SER A 47 1.01 -12.64 -25.16
CA SER A 47 1.06 -13.53 -24.00
C SER A 47 1.54 -12.74 -22.79
N HIS A 48 0.70 -12.70 -21.75
CA HIS A 48 1.03 -12.09 -20.46
C HIS A 48 1.96 -12.99 -19.67
N ILE A 49 3.27 -12.68 -19.66
CA ILE A 49 4.20 -13.13 -18.62
C ILE A 49 5.15 -11.96 -18.32
N MET A 50 4.97 -11.30 -17.17
CA MET A 50 6.03 -10.50 -16.57
C MET A 50 6.24 -10.97 -15.13
N ALA A 51 7.16 -11.91 -14.97
CA ALA A 51 7.89 -12.11 -13.72
C ALA A 51 9.03 -11.09 -13.68
N MET A 52 9.10 -10.26 -12.65
CA MET A 52 10.27 -9.42 -12.40
C MET A 52 11.38 -10.23 -11.71
N PRO A 53 12.62 -10.23 -12.21
CA PRO A 53 13.76 -10.73 -11.46
C PRO A 53 14.30 -9.64 -10.53
N ARG A 54 14.18 -9.86 -9.21
CA ARG A 54 15.00 -9.17 -8.20
C ARG A 54 16.41 -9.75 -8.26
N ARG A 55 17.40 -8.96 -8.70
CA ARG A 55 18.81 -9.19 -8.37
C ARG A 55 19.20 -8.24 -7.23
N LEU A 56 19.31 -8.78 -6.02
CA LEU A 56 20.03 -8.16 -4.92
C LEU A 56 21.46 -8.68 -4.96
N SER A 57 22.39 -7.86 -5.45
CA SER A 57 23.82 -8.08 -5.26
C SER A 57 24.19 -7.59 -3.85
N LEU A 58 24.36 -8.54 -2.92
CA LEU A 58 24.99 -8.29 -1.62
C LEU A 58 26.50 -8.10 -1.85
N GLN A 59 26.99 -6.87 -1.71
CA GLN A 59 28.42 -6.61 -1.51
C GLN A 59 28.70 -6.63 -0.01
N ARG A 60 29.52 -7.60 0.40
CA ARG A 60 29.99 -7.83 1.77
C ARG A 60 31.13 -6.85 2.03
N GLY A 61 30.87 -5.82 2.82
CA GLY A 61 31.90 -4.93 3.35
C GLY A 61 32.06 -5.20 4.84
N ASP A 62 33.24 -5.69 5.23
CA ASP A 62 33.63 -5.90 6.61
C ASP A 62 33.67 -4.55 7.35
N SER A 63 32.98 -4.45 8.47
CA SER A 63 33.29 -3.46 9.50
C SER A 63 32.86 -3.98 10.88
N SER A 64 33.83 -3.90 11.77
CA SER A 64 33.91 -4.32 13.15
C SER A 64 32.79 -3.79 14.07
N GLY A 65 32.27 -4.71 14.89
CA GLY A 65 32.15 -4.56 16.35
C GLY A 65 31.34 -3.40 16.91
N LEU A 66 30.05 -3.64 17.19
CA LEU A 66 29.41 -3.16 18.43
C LEU A 66 28.14 -3.99 18.72
N GLU A 67 28.20 -4.90 19.69
CA GLU A 67 27.04 -5.65 20.16
C GLU A 67 26.02 -4.71 20.83
N ARG A 68 24.82 -4.59 20.26
CA ARG A 68 23.64 -4.05 20.94
C ARG A 68 22.50 -5.06 20.88
N ARG A 69 22.07 -5.50 22.06
CA ARG A 69 20.94 -6.42 22.29
C ARG A 69 19.63 -5.88 21.68
N PRO A 70 18.80 -6.71 21.02
CA PRO A 70 17.50 -6.28 20.53
C PRO A 70 16.44 -6.41 21.63
N SER A 71 15.80 -5.28 22.00
CA SER A 71 14.56 -5.31 22.78
C SER A 71 13.38 -5.64 21.85
N LYS A 72 12.81 -6.84 22.02
CA LYS A 72 11.53 -7.23 21.40
C LYS A 72 10.38 -6.42 22.00
N ARG A 73 9.93 -5.35 21.35
CA ARG A 73 8.57 -4.81 21.51
C ARG A 73 8.05 -4.29 20.18
N SER A 74 7.25 -5.12 19.52
CA SER A 74 6.36 -4.71 18.43
C SER A 74 5.23 -3.86 19.03
N CYS A 75 5.14 -2.60 18.62
CA CYS A 75 3.99 -1.74 18.87
C CYS A 75 3.67 -1.05 17.54
N SER A 76 2.68 -1.56 16.82
CA SER A 76 2.08 -0.85 15.68
C SER A 76 1.15 0.23 16.23
N PRO A 77 1.37 1.53 15.95
CA PRO A 77 0.43 2.55 16.37
C PRO A 77 -0.67 2.70 15.31
N LEU A 78 -1.93 2.51 15.73
CA LEU A 78 -3.09 3.03 15.00
C LEU A 78 -2.99 4.56 14.93
N ILE A 79 -2.85 5.10 13.73
CA ILE A 79 -2.88 6.53 13.46
C ILE A 79 -4.35 6.95 13.33
N HIS A 80 -4.89 7.63 14.34
CA HIS A 80 -6.22 8.23 14.26
C HIS A 80 -6.17 9.57 13.52
N HIS A 81 -7.09 9.76 12.57
CA HIS A 81 -7.29 11.01 11.86
C HIS A 81 -8.14 11.95 12.71
N TYR A 82 -7.56 13.02 13.22
CA TYR A 82 -8.31 14.10 13.86
C TYR A 82 -8.52 15.23 12.84
N ARG A 83 -9.79 15.53 12.55
CA ARG A 83 -10.21 16.73 11.81
C ARG A 83 -10.44 17.84 12.82
N LEU A 84 -9.77 18.98 12.66
CA LEU A 84 -10.06 20.17 13.47
C LEU A 84 -11.46 20.66 13.07
N ALA A 85 -12.39 20.66 14.02
CA ALA A 85 -13.73 21.21 13.83
C ALA A 85 -13.64 22.72 13.62
N SER A 86 -14.47 23.24 12.71
CA SER A 86 -14.69 24.67 12.50
C SER A 86 -15.11 25.33 13.82
N THR A 87 -14.46 26.44 14.17
CA THR A 87 -14.77 27.25 15.36
C THR A 87 -16.03 28.08 15.12
N GLU A 88 -17.19 27.44 15.19
CA GLU A 88 -18.47 28.09 15.49
C GLU A 88 -19.22 27.21 16.48
N GLY A 89 -19.17 27.59 17.77
CA GLY A 89 -19.87 26.89 18.85
C GLY A 89 -18.97 26.59 20.05
N THR A 90 -19.08 27.40 21.10
CA THR A 90 -18.46 27.17 22.41
C THR A 90 -19.09 25.96 23.11
N ILE A 91 -18.46 24.78 23.00
CA ILE A 91 -18.85 23.60 23.78
C ILE A 91 -18.26 23.71 25.20
N ARG A 92 -19.11 24.02 26.19
CA ARG A 92 -18.78 23.86 27.61
C ARG A 92 -18.65 22.37 27.94
N LEU A 93 -17.45 21.92 28.26
CA LEU A 93 -17.19 20.58 28.80
C LEU A 93 -17.71 20.48 30.24
N ARG A 94 -18.83 19.78 30.44
CA ARG A 94 -19.34 19.38 31.76
C ARG A 94 -18.54 18.17 32.24
N ARG A 95 -17.79 18.31 33.33
CA ARG A 95 -17.06 17.20 33.98
C ARG A 95 -18.07 16.22 34.61
N SER A 96 -18.11 14.99 34.13
CA SER A 96 -18.75 13.86 34.81
C SER A 96 -17.71 13.09 35.65
N ALA A 97 -18.08 12.83 36.90
CA ALA A 97 -17.27 12.17 37.94
C ALA A 97 -16.89 10.72 37.58
N PRO A 98 -15.81 10.15 38.17
CA PRO A 98 -15.35 8.81 37.85
C PRO A 98 -16.21 7.74 38.54
N LEU A 99 -16.83 6.88 37.74
CA LEU A 99 -17.47 5.64 38.20
C LEU A 99 -16.38 4.62 38.58
N ARG A 100 -16.29 4.31 39.88
CA ARG A 100 -15.58 3.13 40.41
C ARG A 100 -16.23 1.87 39.82
N ARG A 101 -15.51 1.13 38.97
CA ARG A 101 -15.87 -0.26 38.61
C ARG A 101 -15.00 -1.25 39.39
N ARG A 102 -15.69 -2.13 40.11
CA ARG A 102 -15.17 -3.32 40.79
C ARG A 102 -14.46 -4.23 39.77
N ALA A 103 -13.23 -4.63 40.11
CA ALA A 103 -12.52 -5.69 39.43
C ALA A 103 -13.08 -7.04 39.90
N ASN A 104 -13.60 -7.85 38.96
CA ASN A 104 -13.82 -9.27 39.18
C ASN A 104 -13.09 -10.06 38.09
N GLN A 105 -12.09 -10.81 38.56
CA GLN A 105 -11.63 -12.12 38.12
C GLN A 105 -11.48 -12.38 36.60
N ILE A 106 -10.23 -12.31 36.16
CA ILE A 106 -9.73 -12.89 34.91
C ILE A 106 -9.49 -14.40 35.16
N PRO A 107 -9.99 -15.32 34.33
CA PRO A 107 -9.59 -16.73 34.41
C PRO A 107 -8.13 -16.89 33.99
N ARG A 108 -7.36 -17.62 34.80
CA ARG A 108 -5.98 -18.00 34.53
C ARG A 108 -5.86 -18.69 33.17
N SER A 109 -4.99 -18.16 32.31
CA SER A 109 -4.49 -18.87 31.13
C SER A 109 -3.67 -20.08 31.57
N VAL A 110 -4.11 -21.28 31.22
CA VAL A 110 -3.30 -22.51 31.33
C VAL A 110 -2.25 -22.45 30.23
N SER A 111 -0.97 -22.28 30.60
CA SER A 111 0.15 -22.46 29.68
C SER A 111 0.44 -23.95 29.55
N PHE A 112 0.31 -24.48 28.33
CA PHE A 112 0.92 -25.75 28.00
C PHE A 112 2.40 -25.50 27.69
N ASP A 113 3.26 -25.87 28.63
CA ASP A 113 4.70 -25.98 28.38
C ASP A 113 4.93 -27.18 27.48
N ALA A 114 5.09 -26.93 26.18
CA ALA A 114 5.62 -27.92 25.25
C ALA A 114 7.13 -28.06 25.51
N PRO A 115 7.68 -29.29 25.66
CA PRO A 115 9.11 -29.47 25.82
C PRO A 115 9.83 -29.03 24.54
N VAL A 116 10.69 -28.03 24.67
CA VAL A 116 11.63 -27.61 23.62
C VAL A 116 12.69 -28.70 23.49
N VAL A 117 12.50 -29.62 22.55
CA VAL A 117 13.55 -30.54 22.13
C VAL A 117 14.62 -29.73 21.40
N ARG A 118 15.72 -29.45 22.10
CA ARG A 118 16.94 -28.92 21.48
C ARG A 118 17.56 -30.01 20.62
N LEU A 119 17.44 -29.87 19.31
CA LEU A 119 18.28 -30.60 18.36
C LEU A 119 19.70 -30.03 18.46
N SER A 120 20.55 -30.72 19.21
CA SER A 120 22.00 -30.52 19.13
C SER A 120 22.47 -31.00 17.77
N THR A 121 22.97 -30.07 16.95
CA THR A 121 23.70 -30.37 15.72
C THR A 121 25.04 -31.01 16.11
N VAL A 122 25.15 -32.32 15.93
CA VAL A 122 26.40 -33.07 16.04
C VAL A 122 27.25 -32.79 14.79
N PRO A 123 28.57 -32.55 14.91
CA PRO A 123 29.42 -32.33 13.75
C PRO A 123 29.55 -33.64 12.97
N THR A 124 29.33 -33.56 11.66
CA THR A 124 29.64 -34.62 10.71
C THR A 124 31.15 -34.71 10.54
N SER A 125 31.79 -35.55 11.34
CA SER A 125 33.12 -36.09 11.08
C SER A 125 33.01 -37.61 11.13
N ASP A 126 33.27 -38.23 9.98
CA ASP A 126 33.62 -39.64 9.79
C ASP A 126 32.73 -40.63 10.53
N ILE A 127 31.49 -40.78 10.05
CA ILE A 127 30.73 -42.01 10.29
C ILE A 127 31.32 -43.04 9.33
N GLU A 128 32.32 -43.79 9.80
CA GLU A 128 32.55 -45.13 9.30
C GLU A 128 31.19 -45.84 9.31
N VAL A 129 30.73 -46.27 8.15
CA VAL A 129 29.59 -47.18 8.05
C VAL A 129 30.05 -48.47 8.73
N SER A 130 29.85 -48.54 10.04
CA SER A 130 29.88 -49.78 10.77
C SER A 130 28.79 -50.62 10.13
N THR A 131 29.19 -51.57 9.29
CA THR A 131 28.38 -52.73 8.96
C THR A 131 28.02 -53.35 10.29
N ILE A 132 26.85 -52.99 10.81
CA ILE A 132 26.22 -53.69 11.93
C ILE A 132 25.95 -55.08 11.36
N THR A 133 26.91 -55.97 11.55
CA THR A 133 26.70 -57.40 11.47
C THR A 133 25.63 -57.69 12.50
N VAL A 134 24.38 -57.79 12.02
CA VAL A 134 23.27 -58.28 12.82
C VAL A 134 23.73 -59.63 13.37
N PRO A 135 23.91 -59.78 14.69
CA PRO A 135 24.30 -61.07 15.24
C PRO A 135 23.23 -62.06 14.78
N SER A 136 23.65 -63.07 14.03
CA SER A 136 22.84 -64.22 13.69
C SER A 136 22.47 -64.90 15.00
N PHE A 137 21.36 -64.45 15.60
CA PHE A 137 20.71 -65.04 16.75
C PHE A 137 20.10 -66.38 16.32
N VAL A 138 20.98 -67.35 16.06
CA VAL A 138 20.66 -68.78 16.03
C VAL A 138 20.80 -69.27 17.47
N GLY A 139 19.93 -68.78 18.34
CA GLY A 139 19.72 -69.31 19.67
C GLY A 139 18.31 -69.90 19.73
N GLU A 140 18.14 -71.03 20.40
CA GLU A 140 16.93 -71.89 20.46
C GLU A 140 15.59 -71.20 20.84
N ARG A 141 15.58 -69.88 21.09
CA ARG A 141 14.37 -69.06 21.27
C ARG A 141 13.91 -68.30 20.02
N GLY A 142 14.57 -68.50 18.88
CA GLY A 142 14.18 -67.97 17.56
C GLY A 142 12.68 -68.10 17.20
N PRO A 143 12.00 -69.24 17.46
CA PRO A 143 10.58 -69.34 17.14
C PRO A 143 9.69 -68.45 18.01
N GLU A 144 10.08 -68.15 19.25
CA GLU A 144 9.28 -67.29 20.14
C GLU A 144 9.40 -65.81 19.77
N TYR A 145 10.60 -65.36 19.41
CA TYR A 145 10.80 -63.99 18.93
C TYR A 145 10.11 -63.75 17.57
N GLY A 146 10.12 -64.75 16.68
CA GLY A 146 9.37 -64.70 15.42
C GLY A 146 7.87 -64.58 15.64
N LYS A 147 7.30 -65.35 16.58
CA LYS A 147 5.89 -65.24 16.97
C LYS A 147 5.57 -63.86 17.56
N PHE A 148 6.45 -63.30 18.38
CA PHE A 148 6.28 -61.95 18.93
C PHE A 148 6.25 -60.89 17.82
N LEU A 149 7.21 -60.92 16.89
CA LEU A 149 7.23 -59.97 15.76
C LEU A 149 6.02 -60.09 14.84
N VAL A 150 5.57 -61.32 14.55
CA VAL A 150 4.34 -61.54 13.77
C VAL A 150 3.11 -61.04 14.53
N SER A 151 3.02 -61.28 15.83
CA SER A 151 1.91 -60.77 16.64
C SER A 151 1.90 -59.24 16.70
N LEU A 152 3.07 -58.61 16.83
CA LEU A 152 3.20 -57.15 16.86
C LEU A 152 2.84 -56.54 15.51
N THR A 153 3.29 -57.12 14.39
CA THR A 153 2.92 -56.63 13.06
C THR A 153 1.43 -56.80 12.79
N VAL A 154 0.82 -57.91 13.18
CA VAL A 154 -0.64 -58.13 13.07
C VAL A 154 -1.41 -57.12 13.92
N ILE A 155 -1.00 -56.87 15.17
CA ILE A 155 -1.64 -55.88 16.04
C ILE A 155 -1.50 -54.47 15.46
N THR A 156 -0.31 -54.11 14.98
CA THR A 156 -0.07 -52.77 14.41
C THR A 156 -0.87 -52.59 13.12
N LEU A 157 -0.95 -53.61 12.27
CA LEU A 157 -1.78 -53.61 11.07
C LEU A 157 -3.27 -53.50 11.42
N ALA A 158 -3.73 -54.23 12.44
CA ALA A 158 -5.10 -54.15 12.94
C ALA A 158 -5.43 -52.75 13.48
N ILE A 159 -4.53 -52.14 14.28
CA ILE A 159 -4.71 -50.78 14.81
C ILE A 159 -4.76 -49.77 13.67
N THR A 160 -3.82 -49.84 12.72
CA THR A 160 -3.77 -48.91 11.58
C THR A 160 -4.98 -49.03 10.65
N MET A 161 -5.51 -50.24 10.46
CA MET A 161 -6.75 -50.47 9.70
C MET A 161 -8.00 -50.04 10.47
N LEU A 162 -8.03 -50.18 11.80
CA LEU A 162 -9.18 -49.84 12.65
C LEU A 162 -9.25 -48.34 12.98
N GLN A 163 -8.11 -47.65 13.00
CA GLN A 163 -8.00 -46.23 13.34
C GLN A 163 -8.92 -45.31 12.50
N PRO A 164 -9.04 -45.41 11.16
CA PRO A 164 -9.97 -44.57 10.40
C PRO A 164 -11.43 -44.84 10.71
N LEU A 165 -11.81 -46.08 11.06
CA LEU A 165 -13.17 -46.43 11.48
C LEU A 165 -13.51 -45.88 12.87
N LEU A 166 -12.54 -45.93 13.79
CA LEU A 166 -12.70 -45.32 15.12
C LEU A 166 -12.73 -43.81 15.03
N LEU A 167 -11.87 -43.19 14.20
CA LEU A 167 -11.88 -41.75 13.96
C LEU A 167 -13.20 -41.28 13.33
N SER A 168 -13.76 -42.02 12.37
CA SER A 168 -15.01 -41.64 11.71
C SER A 168 -16.22 -41.72 12.64
N ARG A 169 -16.20 -42.64 13.61
CA ARG A 169 -17.21 -42.71 14.69
C ARG A 169 -17.00 -41.65 15.77
N TYR A 170 -15.75 -41.31 16.10
CA TYR A 170 -15.43 -40.36 17.15
C TYR A 170 -15.59 -38.90 16.68
N LEU A 171 -15.39 -38.64 15.39
CA LEU A 171 -15.71 -37.37 14.76
C LEU A 171 -17.20 -37.36 14.39
N GLU A 172 -18.06 -37.14 15.39
CA GLU A 172 -19.47 -36.83 15.12
C GLU A 172 -19.54 -35.70 14.09
N HIS A 173 -20.14 -36.01 12.95
CA HIS A 173 -20.31 -35.01 11.90
C HIS A 173 -21.30 -33.99 12.44
N CYS A 174 -20.92 -32.71 12.47
CA CYS A 174 -21.87 -31.69 12.84
C CYS A 174 -22.98 -31.64 11.78
N THR A 175 -24.15 -32.16 12.12
CA THR A 175 -25.35 -32.20 11.26
C THR A 175 -26.17 -30.92 11.35
N GLU A 176 -25.84 -30.02 12.28
CA GLU A 176 -26.58 -28.79 12.47
C GLU A 176 -26.42 -27.85 11.25
N PRO A 177 -27.49 -27.15 10.82
CA PRO A 177 -27.44 -26.25 9.66
C PRO A 177 -26.34 -25.17 9.75
N ARG A 178 -25.99 -24.74 10.97
CA ARG A 178 -24.91 -23.77 11.22
C ARG A 178 -23.52 -24.27 10.82
N CYS A 179 -23.31 -25.59 10.76
CA CYS A 179 -22.06 -26.20 10.34
C CYS A 179 -21.94 -26.35 8.82
N TYR A 180 -23.07 -26.54 8.13
CA TYR A 180 -23.08 -26.72 6.67
C TYR A 180 -22.57 -25.48 5.93
N LYS A 181 -22.98 -24.28 6.36
CA LYS A 181 -22.63 -23.03 5.68
C LYS A 181 -21.11 -22.74 5.70
N PRO A 182 -20.39 -22.82 6.85
CA PRO A 182 -18.94 -22.72 6.88
C PRO A 182 -18.24 -23.88 6.17
N ALA A 183 -18.71 -25.11 6.36
CA ALA A 183 -18.10 -26.30 5.74
C ALA A 183 -18.16 -26.25 4.22
N LEU A 184 -19.28 -25.80 3.64
CA LEU A 184 -19.43 -25.60 2.20
C LEU A 184 -18.44 -24.54 1.69
N ALA A 185 -18.31 -23.40 2.39
CA ALA A 185 -17.34 -22.37 2.00
C ALA A 185 -15.89 -22.88 2.05
N ILE A 186 -15.53 -23.70 3.03
CA ILE A 186 -14.21 -24.32 3.13
C ILE A 186 -14.01 -25.34 2.00
N ARG A 187 -15.00 -26.22 1.78
CA ARG A 187 -14.95 -27.25 0.75
C ARG A 187 -14.77 -26.66 -0.63
N GLU A 188 -15.53 -25.62 -0.95
CA GLU A 188 -15.41 -24.92 -2.21
C GLU A 188 -14.14 -24.04 -2.28
N SER A 189 -13.38 -23.86 -1.20
CA SER A 189 -12.09 -23.13 -1.22
C SER A 189 -10.92 -24.05 -1.51
N ILE A 190 -11.03 -25.31 -1.06
CA ILE A 190 -9.99 -26.32 -1.17
C ILE A 190 -9.92 -26.88 -2.59
N SER A 191 -8.71 -27.04 -3.11
CA SER A 191 -8.44 -27.85 -4.31
C SER A 191 -7.84 -29.20 -3.91
N PRO A 192 -8.58 -30.31 -4.07
CA PRO A 192 -8.12 -31.62 -3.62
C PRO A 192 -6.95 -32.16 -4.46
N TYR A 193 -6.67 -31.56 -5.61
CA TYR A 193 -5.59 -31.99 -6.53
C TYR A 193 -4.21 -31.45 -6.14
N ILE A 194 -4.12 -30.57 -5.15
CA ILE A 194 -2.86 -29.98 -4.67
C ILE A 194 -2.53 -30.56 -3.31
N SER A 195 -1.31 -31.06 -3.11
CA SER A 195 -0.90 -31.55 -1.79
C SER A 195 -0.76 -30.37 -0.80
N PRO A 196 -1.40 -30.41 0.39
CA PRO A 196 -1.24 -29.38 1.41
C PRO A 196 0.20 -29.25 1.91
N CYS A 197 1.00 -30.33 1.83
CA CYS A 197 2.39 -30.34 2.26
C CYS A 197 3.33 -29.62 1.28
N ASN A 198 2.92 -29.49 0.01
CA ASN A 198 3.73 -28.83 -1.01
C ASN A 198 3.41 -27.34 -1.10
N ASP A 199 2.11 -27.00 -1.08
CA ASP A 199 1.64 -25.62 -1.14
C ASP A 199 0.27 -25.51 -0.45
N PHE A 200 0.29 -25.33 0.87
CA PHE A 200 -0.93 -25.20 1.66
C PHE A 200 -1.80 -24.03 1.20
N PHE A 201 -1.19 -22.94 0.71
CA PHE A 201 -1.93 -21.79 0.22
C PHE A 201 -2.72 -22.14 -1.05
N ARG A 202 -2.10 -22.80 -2.03
CA ARG A 202 -2.82 -23.26 -3.22
C ARG A 202 -3.81 -24.36 -2.88
N TYR A 203 -3.48 -25.30 -2.00
CA TYR A 203 -4.44 -26.30 -1.53
C TYR A 203 -5.69 -25.65 -0.92
N ALA A 204 -5.52 -24.71 0.01
CA ALA A 204 -6.64 -24.11 0.75
C ALA A 204 -7.40 -23.01 -0.01
N CYS A 205 -6.76 -22.32 -0.96
CA CYS A 205 -7.32 -21.13 -1.60
C CYS A 205 -7.54 -21.23 -3.11
N SER A 206 -7.08 -22.27 -3.82
CA SER A 206 -7.21 -22.29 -5.30
C SER A 206 -8.61 -22.64 -5.82
N GLY A 207 -9.46 -23.30 -5.01
CA GLY A 207 -10.89 -23.47 -5.30
C GLY A 207 -11.69 -22.20 -5.04
N ALA A 208 -11.26 -21.41 -4.05
CA ALA A 208 -11.77 -20.07 -3.81
C ALA A 208 -11.16 -19.14 -4.84
N GLY A 209 -11.76 -19.08 -6.03
CA GLY A 209 -11.41 -18.03 -6.99
C GLY A 209 -11.27 -16.70 -6.24
N SER A 210 -10.27 -15.89 -6.61
CA SER A 210 -9.91 -14.60 -5.97
C SER A 210 -11.10 -13.67 -5.66
N THR A 211 -12.24 -13.97 -6.27
CA THR A 211 -13.57 -13.40 -6.05
C THR A 211 -14.21 -13.63 -4.68
N ARG A 212 -13.86 -14.63 -3.84
CA ARG A 212 -14.63 -14.86 -2.57
C ARG A 212 -14.49 -13.74 -1.53
N PHE A 213 -13.26 -13.33 -1.21
CA PHE A 213 -13.04 -12.20 -0.30
C PHE A 213 -13.60 -10.89 -0.88
N ALA A 214 -13.44 -10.71 -2.20
CA ALA A 214 -14.07 -9.60 -2.92
C ALA A 214 -15.60 -9.63 -2.75
N LYS A 215 -16.25 -10.79 -2.94
CA LYS A 215 -17.70 -10.98 -2.77
C LYS A 215 -18.18 -10.68 -1.35
N ILE A 216 -17.45 -11.11 -0.31
CA ILE A 216 -17.82 -10.79 1.08
C ILE A 216 -17.69 -9.28 1.33
N HIS A 217 -16.57 -8.70 0.90
CA HIS A 217 -16.33 -7.27 1.03
C HIS A 217 -17.38 -6.46 0.26
N ASP A 218 -17.74 -6.89 -0.94
CA ASP A 218 -18.78 -6.27 -1.77
C ASP A 218 -20.17 -6.46 -1.18
N SER A 219 -20.47 -7.63 -0.59
CA SER A 219 -21.76 -7.87 0.09
C SER A 219 -21.91 -6.99 1.32
N LEU A 220 -20.87 -6.91 2.17
CA LEU A 220 -20.87 -6.03 3.34
C LEU A 220 -20.97 -4.57 2.93
N ARG A 221 -20.22 -4.16 1.91
CA ARG A 221 -20.27 -2.83 1.33
C ARG A 221 -21.66 -2.49 0.82
N ASN A 222 -22.28 -3.37 0.03
CA ASN A 222 -23.62 -3.17 -0.53
C ASN A 222 -24.67 -3.09 0.57
N TYR A 223 -24.55 -3.91 1.62
CA TYR A 223 -25.43 -3.83 2.78
C TYR A 223 -25.31 -2.47 3.51
N VAL A 224 -24.08 -2.02 3.80
CA VAL A 224 -23.86 -0.70 4.44
C VAL A 224 -24.34 0.44 3.55
N LEU A 225 -24.09 0.37 2.24
CA LEU A 225 -24.54 1.35 1.27
C LEU A 225 -26.07 1.43 1.22
N HIS A 226 -26.75 0.28 1.16
CA HIS A 226 -28.21 0.22 1.16
C HIS A 226 -28.79 0.76 2.48
N SER A 227 -28.16 0.43 3.61
CA SER A 227 -28.55 0.96 4.92
C SER A 227 -28.42 2.49 4.97
N LEU A 228 -27.25 3.03 4.63
CA LEU A 228 -27.00 4.48 4.63
C LEU A 228 -27.84 5.24 3.59
N ALA A 229 -28.11 4.65 2.43
CA ALA A 229 -28.93 5.29 1.41
C ALA A 229 -30.39 5.47 1.86
N ASN A 230 -30.91 4.54 2.67
CA ASN A 230 -32.29 4.55 3.15
C ASN A 230 -32.46 5.19 4.54
N THR A 231 -31.37 5.54 5.22
CA THR A 231 -31.44 6.26 6.50
C THR A 231 -32.13 7.61 6.28
N PRO A 232 -33.23 7.91 7.01
CA PRO A 232 -33.90 9.19 6.89
C PRO A 232 -32.97 10.30 7.36
N THR A 233 -32.90 11.38 6.60
CA THR A 233 -32.06 12.55 6.89
C THR A 233 -32.74 13.46 7.91
N ILE A 234 -33.10 12.89 9.06
CA ILE A 234 -33.59 13.67 10.19
C ILE A 234 -32.37 14.37 10.80
N PRO A 235 -32.39 15.69 11.01
CA PRO A 235 -31.28 16.41 11.62
C PRO A 235 -31.10 15.99 13.08
N GLY A 236 -30.29 14.94 13.28
CA GLY A 236 -29.72 14.50 14.56
C GLY A 236 -28.23 14.27 14.34
N GLN A 237 -27.38 14.79 15.24
CA GLN A 237 -25.92 14.92 14.99
C GLN A 237 -25.12 13.61 15.01
N GLY A 238 -25.77 12.45 14.94
CA GLY A 238 -25.10 11.15 15.01
C GLY A 238 -24.18 10.91 13.81
N GLY A 239 -23.20 10.03 14.02
CA GLY A 239 -22.20 9.71 13.00
C GLY A 239 -22.81 9.02 11.78
N VAL A 240 -23.86 8.22 11.99
CA VAL A 240 -24.53 7.46 10.93
C VAL A 240 -25.34 8.38 10.02
N GLU A 241 -26.06 9.34 10.59
CA GLU A 241 -26.84 10.33 9.84
C GLU A 241 -25.94 11.23 8.99
N LYS A 242 -24.81 11.67 9.54
CA LYS A 242 -23.80 12.42 8.78
C LYS A 242 -23.20 11.60 7.63
N ALA A 243 -22.91 10.32 7.87
CA ALA A 243 -22.42 9.41 6.84
C ALA A 243 -23.46 9.19 5.73
N ALA A 244 -24.73 9.03 6.10
CA ALA A 244 -25.85 8.89 5.18
C ALA A 244 -26.04 10.16 4.32
N ILE A 245 -26.07 11.35 4.94
CA ILE A 245 -26.16 12.62 4.22
C ILE A 245 -24.98 12.79 3.26
N LEU A 246 -23.75 12.45 3.69
CA LEU A 246 -22.56 12.57 2.84
C LEU A 246 -22.63 11.61 1.65
N LEU A 247 -23.06 10.37 1.87
CA LEU A 247 -23.26 9.38 0.81
C LEU A 247 -24.32 9.85 -0.20
N GLN A 248 -25.50 10.26 0.29
CA GLN A 248 -26.60 10.73 -0.55
C GLN A 248 -26.21 11.98 -1.35
N ASN A 249 -25.50 12.93 -0.73
CA ASN A 249 -24.98 14.10 -1.42
C ASN A 249 -23.96 13.72 -2.50
N CYS A 250 -23.04 12.79 -2.21
CA CYS A 250 -22.09 12.30 -3.21
C CYS A 250 -22.82 11.69 -4.41
N MET A 251 -23.79 10.80 -4.17
CA MET A 251 -24.61 10.21 -5.23
C MET A 251 -25.37 11.25 -6.04
N LYS A 252 -25.97 12.24 -5.37
CA LYS A 252 -26.68 13.34 -6.03
C LYS A 252 -25.75 14.15 -6.93
N LEU A 253 -24.56 14.53 -6.42
CA LEU A 253 -23.55 15.26 -7.19
C LEU A 253 -23.08 14.46 -8.40
N THR A 254 -22.87 13.15 -8.26
CA THR A 254 -22.46 12.31 -9.39
C THR A 254 -23.56 12.13 -10.46
N ARG A 255 -24.84 12.27 -10.10
CA ARG A 255 -25.96 12.24 -11.06
C ARG A 255 -26.19 13.61 -11.71
N GLN A 256 -26.00 14.67 -10.95
CA GLN A 256 -26.10 16.03 -11.46
C GLN A 256 -24.85 16.31 -12.29
N ARG A 257 -24.94 16.30 -13.62
CA ARG A 257 -23.84 16.67 -14.54
C ARG A 257 -23.36 18.13 -14.38
N ARG A 258 -23.80 18.85 -13.34
CA ARG A 258 -23.37 20.21 -13.06
C ARG A 258 -21.95 20.17 -12.51
N GLU A 259 -21.11 21.01 -13.08
CA GLU A 259 -19.73 21.15 -12.65
C GLU A 259 -19.69 22.17 -11.50
N ASP A 260 -19.32 21.73 -10.30
CA ASP A 260 -19.15 22.56 -9.10
C ASP A 260 -17.75 23.20 -9.07
N ILE A 261 -17.37 23.84 -10.18
CA ILE A 261 -16.02 24.41 -10.38
C ILE A 261 -15.71 25.50 -9.35
N ASP A 262 -16.73 26.26 -8.93
CA ASP A 262 -16.57 27.33 -7.94
C ASP A 262 -16.10 26.82 -6.58
N LYS A 263 -16.46 25.57 -6.21
CA LYS A 263 -15.95 24.95 -4.98
C LYS A 263 -14.47 24.61 -5.11
N ILE A 264 -14.00 24.18 -6.29
CA ILE A 264 -12.57 23.95 -6.55
C ILE A 264 -11.82 25.29 -6.48
N ARG A 265 -12.36 26.33 -7.13
CA ARG A 265 -11.79 27.69 -7.06
C ARG A 265 -11.71 28.19 -5.62
N ALA A 266 -12.75 28.01 -4.82
CA ALA A 266 -12.76 28.40 -3.40
C ALA A 266 -11.64 27.71 -2.60
N VAL A 267 -11.36 26.42 -2.83
CA VAL A 267 -10.25 25.71 -2.17
C VAL A 267 -8.89 26.26 -2.63
N LEU A 268 -8.72 26.54 -3.92
CA LEU A 268 -7.50 27.15 -4.46
C LEU A 268 -7.28 28.55 -3.83
N SER A 269 -8.32 29.39 -3.83
CA SER A 269 -8.31 30.74 -3.25
C SER A 269 -8.05 30.74 -1.74
N ALA A 270 -8.60 29.78 -0.99
CA ALA A 270 -8.32 29.62 0.44
C ALA A 270 -6.85 29.29 0.72
N GLY A 271 -6.19 28.62 -0.22
CA GLY A 271 -4.73 28.42 -0.23
C GLY A 271 -3.94 29.60 -0.77
N GLY A 272 -4.57 30.65 -1.30
CA GLY A 272 -3.86 31.70 -2.04
C GLY A 272 -3.18 31.17 -3.30
N LEU A 273 -3.64 30.04 -3.84
CA LEU A 273 -3.19 29.49 -5.09
C LEU A 273 -4.02 30.06 -6.22
N LYS A 274 -3.35 30.49 -7.29
CA LYS A 274 -4.00 30.83 -8.55
C LYS A 274 -3.69 29.72 -9.54
N PHE A 275 -4.72 29.19 -10.18
CA PHE A 275 -4.62 28.22 -11.26
C PHE A 275 -5.79 28.52 -12.21
N PRO A 276 -5.57 28.56 -13.54
CA PRO A 276 -4.35 28.21 -14.27
C PRO A 276 -3.25 29.29 -14.32
N GLU A 277 -3.52 30.48 -13.77
CA GLU A 277 -2.53 31.57 -13.71
C GLU A 277 -1.23 31.14 -13.00
N MET A 278 -0.09 31.63 -13.50
CA MET A 278 1.22 31.41 -12.88
C MET A 278 1.83 32.73 -12.39
N PRO A 279 1.23 33.37 -11.37
CA PRO A 279 1.73 34.63 -10.87
C PRO A 279 3.13 34.45 -10.27
N LEU A 280 3.98 35.48 -10.41
CA LEU A 280 5.25 35.55 -9.69
C LEU A 280 4.98 35.34 -8.19
N THR A 281 5.66 34.37 -7.60
CA THR A 281 5.41 33.95 -6.22
C THR A 281 6.69 33.58 -5.51
N SER A 282 6.67 33.64 -4.19
CA SER A 282 7.82 33.30 -3.34
C SER A 282 7.68 31.89 -2.76
N VAL A 283 8.79 31.28 -2.36
CA VAL A 283 8.77 30.02 -1.58
C VAL A 283 7.86 30.13 -0.37
N TYR A 284 7.88 31.28 0.32
CA TYR A 284 7.02 31.53 1.48
C TYR A 284 5.53 31.49 1.13
N SER A 285 5.12 32.14 0.04
CA SER A 285 3.73 32.17 -0.41
C SER A 285 3.23 30.77 -0.78
N VAL A 286 4.02 30.00 -1.51
CA VAL A 286 3.67 28.61 -1.91
C VAL A 286 3.57 27.70 -0.68
N VAL A 287 4.56 27.74 0.22
CA VAL A 287 4.53 26.96 1.46
C VAL A 287 3.35 27.36 2.34
N ARG A 288 3.05 28.66 2.46
CA ARG A 288 1.87 29.15 3.18
C ARG A 288 0.58 28.56 2.60
N GLY A 289 0.45 28.54 1.28
CA GLY A 289 -0.72 27.99 0.61
C GLY A 289 -0.88 26.49 0.84
N ILE A 290 0.20 25.73 0.66
CA ILE A 290 0.21 24.28 0.92
C ILE A 290 -0.18 23.99 2.38
N VAL A 291 0.42 24.69 3.35
CA VAL A 291 0.11 24.49 4.79
C VAL A 291 -1.33 24.86 5.12
N ASN A 292 -1.85 25.96 4.56
CA ASN A 292 -3.24 26.37 4.76
C ASN A 292 -4.21 25.32 4.23
N ILE A 293 -4.00 24.83 3.00
CA ILE A 293 -4.81 23.76 2.42
C ILE A 293 -4.72 22.49 3.26
N ASN A 294 -3.52 22.11 3.70
CA ASN A 294 -3.30 20.93 4.53
C ASN A 294 -4.11 20.97 5.83
N LEU A 295 -3.96 22.06 6.59
CA LEU A 295 -4.57 22.16 7.91
C LEU A 295 -6.08 22.44 7.84
N ASN A 296 -6.56 23.15 6.81
CA ASN A 296 -7.97 23.50 6.69
C ASN A 296 -8.81 22.42 6.00
N THR A 297 -8.22 21.70 5.02
CA THR A 297 -8.95 20.74 4.18
C THR A 297 -8.47 19.30 4.32
N GLY A 298 -7.31 19.06 4.95
CA GLY A 298 -6.68 17.75 5.02
C GLY A 298 -5.92 17.34 3.74
N ILE A 299 -5.94 18.16 2.69
CA ILE A 299 -5.29 17.86 1.41
C ILE A 299 -3.80 18.16 1.50
N GLY A 300 -2.96 17.14 1.26
CA GLY A 300 -1.50 17.25 1.26
C GLY A 300 -0.90 17.18 -0.14
N PRO A 301 -0.81 18.28 -0.91
CA PRO A 301 -0.40 18.24 -2.32
C PRO A 301 1.08 17.92 -2.55
N ILE A 302 1.94 18.19 -1.57
CA ILE A 302 3.36 17.82 -1.60
C ILE A 302 3.65 16.94 -0.40
N PHE A 303 3.46 17.47 0.80
CA PHE A 303 3.59 16.73 2.06
C PHE A 303 2.27 16.76 2.82
N ARG A 304 2.11 15.85 3.77
CA ARG A 304 0.98 15.79 4.69
C ARG A 304 1.38 16.36 6.05
N LEU A 305 0.51 17.18 6.64
CA LEU A 305 0.62 17.64 8.01
C LEU A 305 -0.52 17.03 8.81
N THR A 306 -0.22 16.24 9.83
CA THR A 306 -1.24 15.65 10.70
C THR A 306 -0.95 15.93 12.15
N VAL A 307 -2.00 16.16 12.95
CA VAL A 307 -1.87 16.22 14.40
C VAL A 307 -2.14 14.81 14.94
N GLY A 308 -1.21 14.29 15.74
CA GLY A 308 -1.31 12.96 16.33
C GLY A 308 -0.80 12.94 17.77
N HIS A 309 -1.04 11.84 18.46
CA HIS A 309 -0.49 11.62 19.80
C HIS A 309 1.03 11.63 19.73
N ASN A 310 1.67 12.35 20.65
CA ASN A 310 3.11 12.37 20.74
C ASN A 310 3.65 10.96 21.01
N LEU A 311 4.25 10.32 20.00
CA LEU A 311 4.81 8.96 20.14
C LEU A 311 5.96 8.87 21.16
N HIS A 312 6.42 9.99 21.68
CA HIS A 312 7.55 10.08 22.61
C HIS A 312 7.16 10.53 24.01
N ALA A 313 5.92 10.98 24.21
CA ALA A 313 5.40 11.32 25.53
C ALA A 313 4.00 10.74 25.68
N ARG A 314 3.69 10.14 26.83
CA ARG A 314 2.38 9.52 27.09
C ARG A 314 1.21 10.51 26.98
N SER A 315 1.48 11.81 27.09
CA SER A 315 0.50 12.88 26.96
C SER A 315 0.92 13.93 25.93
N GLY A 316 -0.09 14.54 25.31
CA GLY A 316 0.07 15.67 24.40
C GLY A 316 0.05 15.29 22.93
N TYR A 317 -0.20 16.29 22.10
CA TYR A 317 -0.28 16.16 20.66
C TYR A 317 0.95 16.80 20.01
N MET A 318 1.31 16.28 18.84
CA MET A 318 2.40 16.80 18.03
C MET A 318 1.97 16.87 16.57
N LEU A 319 2.53 17.82 15.84
CA LEU A 319 2.35 17.90 14.39
C LEU A 319 3.35 16.96 13.71
N TYR A 320 2.91 16.21 12.72
CA TYR A 320 3.70 15.27 11.93
C TYR A 320 3.82 15.78 10.51
N PHE A 321 5.03 15.83 9.98
CA PHE A 321 5.34 16.04 8.57
C PHE A 321 5.59 14.68 7.94
N ALA A 322 4.72 14.28 7.01
CA ALA A 322 4.77 12.96 6.40
C ALA A 322 4.72 13.03 4.86
N PRO A 323 5.23 12.00 4.16
CA PRO A 323 5.04 11.85 2.72
C PRO A 323 3.56 11.85 2.35
N SER A 324 3.21 12.48 1.22
CA SER A 324 1.88 12.36 0.64
C SER A 324 1.85 11.25 -0.40
N TYR A 325 1.17 10.14 -0.07
CA TYR A 325 0.96 9.04 -1.01
C TYR A 325 0.23 9.48 -2.28
N HIS A 326 -0.72 10.42 -2.14
CA HIS A 326 -1.47 10.97 -3.27
C HIS A 326 -0.57 11.76 -4.23
N THR A 327 0.46 12.44 -3.75
CA THR A 327 1.42 13.15 -4.63
C THR A 327 2.20 12.17 -5.50
N ALA A 328 2.64 11.04 -4.95
CA ALA A 328 3.31 10.00 -5.72
C ALA A 328 2.38 9.37 -6.77
N MET A 329 1.11 9.11 -6.42
CA MET A 329 0.11 8.64 -7.37
C MET A 329 -0.16 9.66 -8.48
N PHE A 330 -0.29 10.94 -8.13
CA PHE A 330 -0.51 12.02 -9.09
C PHE A 330 0.67 12.15 -10.06
N ALA A 331 1.91 12.07 -9.56
CA ALA A 331 3.10 12.15 -10.41
C ALA A 331 3.16 11.03 -11.44
N ARG A 332 2.83 9.80 -11.02
CA ARG A 332 2.71 8.63 -11.91
C ARG A 332 1.57 8.78 -12.91
N TYR A 333 0.43 9.32 -12.48
CA TYR A 333 -0.71 9.60 -13.35
C TYR A 333 -0.34 10.59 -14.47
N LEU A 334 0.30 11.71 -14.13
CA LEU A 334 0.77 12.68 -15.12
C LEU A 334 1.86 12.09 -16.04
N HIS A 335 2.72 11.22 -15.51
CA HIS A 335 3.74 10.55 -16.32
C HIS A 335 3.10 9.58 -17.32
N GLN A 336 2.09 8.82 -16.90
CA GLN A 336 1.35 7.95 -17.81
C GLN A 336 0.66 8.78 -18.91
N LEU A 337 0.02 9.90 -18.56
CA LEU A 337 -0.54 10.82 -19.54
C LEU A 337 0.52 11.37 -20.52
N LEU A 338 1.75 11.60 -20.05
CA LEU A 338 2.85 12.03 -20.91
C LEU A 338 3.24 10.94 -21.91
N LEU A 339 3.36 9.69 -21.46
CA LEU A 339 3.65 8.53 -22.32
C LEU A 339 2.54 8.30 -23.35
N ASP A 340 1.29 8.49 -22.93
CA ASP A 340 0.11 8.36 -23.79
C ASP A 340 -0.12 9.60 -24.70
N LYS A 341 0.78 10.59 -24.67
CA LYS A 341 0.68 11.88 -25.39
C LYS A 341 -0.62 12.67 -25.11
N ASN A 342 -1.23 12.44 -23.95
CA ASN A 342 -2.49 13.05 -23.52
C ASN A 342 -2.32 14.12 -22.43
N LEU A 343 -1.11 14.32 -21.90
CA LEU A 343 -0.84 15.27 -20.82
C LEU A 343 -1.25 16.70 -21.20
N ASP A 344 -0.87 17.15 -22.39
CA ASP A 344 -1.11 18.51 -22.85
C ASP A 344 -2.61 18.79 -22.99
N VAL A 345 -3.36 17.83 -23.53
CA VAL A 345 -4.82 17.88 -23.65
C VAL A 345 -5.46 17.92 -22.27
N TYR A 346 -5.03 17.07 -21.34
CA TYR A 346 -5.56 17.02 -19.98
C TYR A 346 -5.32 18.33 -19.22
N VAL A 347 -4.09 18.86 -19.25
CA VAL A 347 -3.73 20.10 -18.55
C VAL A 347 -4.48 21.29 -19.15
N ARG A 348 -4.54 21.38 -20.49
CA ARG A 348 -5.33 22.41 -21.18
C ARG A 348 -6.79 22.35 -20.76
N ARG A 349 -7.39 21.16 -20.74
CA ARG A 349 -8.79 20.99 -20.33
C ARG A 349 -9.02 21.41 -18.88
N CYS A 350 -8.14 21.03 -17.96
CA CYS A 350 -8.20 21.49 -16.57
C CYS A 350 -8.12 23.02 -16.47
N ALA A 351 -7.23 23.63 -17.26
CA ALA A 351 -7.04 25.06 -17.27
C ALA A 351 -8.26 25.81 -17.85
N GLU A 352 -8.85 25.33 -18.94
CA GLU A 352 -10.04 25.91 -19.59
C GLU A 352 -11.31 25.79 -18.73
N VAL A 353 -11.43 24.72 -17.94
CA VAL A 353 -12.58 24.53 -17.05
C VAL A 353 -12.46 25.43 -15.82
N ILE A 354 -11.26 25.60 -15.28
CA ILE A 354 -11.03 26.43 -14.08
C ILE A 354 -10.93 27.91 -14.43
N GLY A 355 -10.25 28.26 -15.51
CA GLY A 355 -9.97 29.63 -15.96
C GLY A 355 -10.74 30.02 -17.23
N GLU A 356 -10.09 30.83 -18.08
CA GLU A 356 -10.66 31.36 -19.32
C GLU A 356 -10.40 30.44 -20.51
N ARG A 357 -11.41 30.22 -21.37
CA ARG A 357 -11.25 29.38 -22.57
C ARG A 357 -10.39 30.07 -23.63
N GLY A 358 -9.63 29.28 -24.39
CA GLY A 358 -8.88 29.77 -25.57
C GLY A 358 -7.50 30.37 -25.28
N MET A 359 -7.04 30.36 -24.02
CA MET A 359 -5.71 30.84 -23.65
C MET A 359 -4.61 29.84 -24.05
N ALA A 360 -3.43 30.36 -24.41
CA ALA A 360 -2.27 29.53 -24.68
C ALA A 360 -1.64 29.01 -23.36
N TYR A 361 -1.84 27.72 -23.06
CA TYR A 361 -1.32 27.08 -21.84
C TYR A 361 0.03 26.38 -22.01
N SER A 362 0.80 26.69 -23.06
CA SER A 362 2.10 26.05 -23.33
C SER A 362 3.09 26.20 -22.16
N HIS A 363 3.20 27.40 -21.59
CA HIS A 363 4.05 27.65 -20.43
C HIS A 363 3.61 26.87 -19.18
N LEU A 364 2.30 26.75 -18.94
CA LEU A 364 1.73 25.99 -17.84
C LEU A 364 2.02 24.50 -18.00
N ILE A 365 1.78 23.94 -19.19
CA ILE A 365 2.06 22.55 -19.54
C ILE A 365 3.55 22.24 -19.33
N HIS A 366 4.44 23.08 -19.85
CA HIS A 366 5.88 22.90 -19.69
C HIS A 366 6.31 22.98 -18.20
N ALA A 367 5.73 23.90 -17.43
CA ALA A 367 5.97 23.99 -15.99
C ALA A 367 5.56 22.69 -15.27
N ILE A 368 4.38 22.15 -15.57
CA ILE A 368 3.89 20.89 -14.99
C ILE A 368 4.79 19.73 -15.37
N GLN A 369 5.17 19.59 -16.64
CA GLN A 369 6.09 18.55 -17.10
C GLN A 369 7.44 18.62 -16.36
N THR A 370 8.00 19.82 -16.22
CA THR A 370 9.27 20.07 -15.53
C THR A 370 9.18 19.61 -14.08
N VAL A 371 8.16 20.07 -13.35
CA VAL A 371 7.98 19.73 -11.93
C VAL A 371 7.70 18.22 -11.77
N ASN A 372 6.92 17.62 -12.67
CA ASN A 372 6.58 16.20 -12.61
C ASN A 372 7.81 15.30 -12.71
N ARG A 373 8.79 15.64 -13.56
CA ARG A 373 10.05 14.88 -13.68
C ARG A 373 10.79 14.77 -12.36
N HIS A 374 10.78 15.83 -11.55
CA HIS A 374 11.39 15.79 -10.21
C HIS A 374 10.57 14.89 -9.26
N PHE A 375 9.24 14.97 -9.28
CA PHE A 375 8.39 14.11 -8.43
C PHE A 375 8.43 12.62 -8.80
N LEU A 376 8.82 12.27 -10.02
CA LEU A 376 9.09 10.85 -10.37
C LEU A 376 10.32 10.28 -9.65
N GLN A 377 11.18 11.14 -9.11
CA GLN A 377 12.36 10.76 -8.32
C GLN A 377 12.06 10.69 -6.82
N ILE A 378 10.79 10.74 -6.40
CA ILE A 378 10.42 10.53 -4.98
C ILE A 378 11.03 9.19 -4.52
N PRO A 379 11.84 9.19 -3.45
CA PRO A 379 12.41 7.94 -2.94
C PRO A 379 11.30 6.98 -2.53
N ALA A 380 11.52 5.68 -2.73
CA ALA A 380 10.66 4.66 -2.13
C ALA A 380 10.67 4.89 -0.61
N ALA A 381 9.49 4.93 0.00
CA ALA A 381 9.37 5.24 1.42
C ALA A 381 10.19 4.25 2.26
N ASP A 382 11.14 4.77 3.03
CA ASP A 382 11.86 4.00 4.05
C ASP A 382 11.16 4.27 5.40
N PRO A 383 10.60 3.26 6.08
CA PRO A 383 9.79 3.44 7.30
C PRO A 383 10.56 3.95 8.54
N LEU A 384 11.82 4.36 8.41
CA LEU A 384 12.63 4.87 9.53
C LEU A 384 12.23 6.29 9.93
N PHE A 385 11.59 6.42 11.10
CA PHE A 385 11.20 7.71 11.71
C PHE A 385 12.42 8.54 12.13
N VAL A 386 12.58 9.76 11.59
CA VAL A 386 13.66 10.68 11.96
C VAL A 386 13.11 11.87 12.75
N ARG A 387 13.40 11.97 14.06
CA ARG A 387 13.05 13.15 14.84
C ARG A 387 13.78 14.37 14.30
N VAL A 388 13.04 15.39 13.88
CA VAL A 388 13.66 16.68 13.59
C VAL A 388 12.93 17.81 14.31
N LYS A 389 13.65 18.50 15.20
CA LYS A 389 13.16 19.76 15.77
C LYS A 389 13.22 20.84 14.69
N LEU A 390 12.07 21.35 14.27
CA LEU A 390 11.97 22.55 13.43
C LEU A 390 12.76 23.69 14.07
N GLY A 391 13.87 24.08 13.44
CA GLY A 391 14.69 25.24 13.85
C GLY A 391 16.11 24.93 14.36
N HIS A 392 16.49 23.67 14.64
CA HIS A 392 17.86 23.36 15.11
C HIS A 392 18.64 22.36 14.25
N HIS A 393 17.99 21.57 13.39
CA HIS A 393 18.66 20.50 12.64
C HIS A 393 18.45 20.52 11.12
N TYR A 394 17.59 21.40 10.60
CA TYR A 394 17.54 21.63 9.17
C TYR A 394 18.36 22.87 8.81
N PRO A 395 19.17 22.82 7.74
CA PRO A 395 19.96 23.96 7.29
C PRO A 395 19.06 25.19 7.08
N LYS A 396 19.64 26.40 7.17
CA LYS A 396 19.00 27.71 6.90
C LYS A 396 18.54 27.82 5.43
N LYS A 397 17.73 26.88 4.96
CA LYS A 397 17.15 26.82 3.63
C LYS A 397 15.78 27.50 3.67
N SER A 398 15.47 28.21 2.59
CA SER A 398 14.25 29.00 2.40
C SER A 398 12.97 28.21 2.74
N PHE A 399 12.89 26.94 2.37
CA PHE A 399 11.74 26.07 2.67
C PHE A 399 11.46 25.90 4.17
N TRP A 400 12.45 25.48 4.97
CA TRP A 400 12.24 25.22 6.40
C TRP A 400 11.99 26.51 7.19
N GLN A 401 12.61 27.62 6.78
CA GLN A 401 12.31 28.95 7.32
C GLN A 401 10.88 29.37 7.00
N ALA A 402 10.43 29.18 5.77
CA ALA A 402 9.05 29.45 5.38
C ALA A 402 8.06 28.57 6.17
N LEU A 403 8.29 27.26 6.23
CA LEU A 403 7.43 26.30 6.94
C LEU A 403 7.34 26.64 8.43
N SER A 404 8.47 26.88 9.10
CA SER A 404 8.47 27.27 10.51
C SER A 404 7.77 28.60 10.76
N LYS A 405 7.97 29.61 9.90
CA LYS A 405 7.27 30.91 10.00
C LYS A 405 5.75 30.76 9.86
N VAL A 406 5.28 29.92 8.94
CA VAL A 406 3.84 29.65 8.77
C VAL A 406 3.29 28.86 9.95
N LEU A 407 3.97 27.79 10.36
CA LEU A 407 3.53 26.93 11.46
C LEU A 407 3.50 27.64 12.81
N ARG A 408 4.44 28.55 13.11
CA ARG A 408 4.43 29.35 14.35
C ARG A 408 3.10 30.08 14.55
N ARG A 409 2.57 30.70 13.49
CA ARG A 409 1.26 31.38 13.52
C ARG A 409 0.11 30.39 13.73
N LYS A 410 0.21 29.20 13.14
CA LYS A 410 -0.83 28.15 13.26
C LYS A 410 -0.80 27.46 14.64
N PHE A 411 0.36 27.25 15.24
CA PHE A 411 0.49 26.68 16.58
C PHE A 411 -0.16 27.55 17.67
N GLN A 412 -0.14 28.88 17.51
CA GLN A 412 -0.86 29.78 18.41
C GLN A 412 -2.37 29.50 18.44
N ALA A 413 -2.94 28.97 17.34
CA ALA A 413 -4.34 28.59 17.24
C ALA A 413 -4.63 27.13 17.65
N MET A 414 -3.61 26.34 18.04
CA MET A 414 -3.74 24.92 18.38
C MET A 414 -3.28 24.64 19.82
N PRO A 415 -4.09 24.97 20.85
CA PRO A 415 -3.72 24.73 22.24
C PRO A 415 -3.50 23.23 22.50
N GLY A 416 -2.43 22.89 23.22
CA GLY A 416 -2.09 21.51 23.56
C GLY A 416 -1.29 20.74 22.50
N VAL A 417 -1.05 21.33 21.31
CA VAL A 417 -0.12 20.79 20.32
C VAL A 417 1.27 21.38 20.58
N ARG A 418 2.29 20.53 20.69
CA ARG A 418 3.68 21.00 20.85
C ARG A 418 4.10 21.84 19.64
N THR A 419 4.85 22.90 19.88
CA THR A 419 5.40 23.81 18.85
C THR A 419 6.48 23.17 17.96
N THR A 420 6.80 21.90 18.20
CA THR A 420 7.71 21.09 17.41
C THR A 420 6.94 20.20 16.44
N CYS A 421 7.38 20.12 15.18
CA CYS A 421 6.87 19.15 14.21
C CYS A 421 7.82 17.96 14.12
N LEU A 422 7.29 16.73 14.13
CA LEU A 422 8.05 15.50 13.89
C LEU A 422 8.04 15.16 12.40
N VAL A 423 9.20 14.88 11.81
CA VAL A 423 9.31 14.37 10.45
C VAL A 423 9.22 12.84 10.48
N THR A 424 8.29 12.24 9.72
CA THR A 424 8.15 10.77 9.72
C THR A 424 9.13 10.08 8.78
N ASP A 425 9.60 10.79 7.75
CA ASP A 425 10.53 10.26 6.73
C ASP A 425 11.57 11.34 6.41
N GLY A 426 12.81 11.10 6.87
CA GLY A 426 13.91 12.05 6.75
C GLY A 426 14.39 12.25 5.31
N GLU A 427 14.41 11.19 4.50
CA GLU A 427 14.85 11.24 3.10
C GLU A 427 13.82 11.96 2.23
N TYR A 428 12.54 11.68 2.45
CA TYR A 428 11.47 12.43 1.80
C TYR A 428 11.51 13.92 2.14
N ALA A 429 11.74 14.27 3.41
CA ALA A 429 11.88 15.67 3.82
C ALA A 429 13.10 16.35 3.17
N LYS A 430 14.23 15.64 3.04
CA LYS A 430 15.40 16.12 2.29
C LYS A 430 15.06 16.31 0.81
N PHE A 431 14.35 15.36 0.19
CA PHE A 431 13.88 15.45 -1.19
C PHE A 431 13.01 16.69 -1.40
N VAL A 432 11.99 16.92 -0.57
CA VAL A 432 11.12 18.10 -0.67
C VAL A 432 11.93 19.39 -0.53
N SER A 433 12.81 19.47 0.47
CA SER A 433 13.60 20.68 0.69
C SER A 433 14.63 20.95 -0.40
N ARG A 434 15.28 19.93 -0.96
CA ARG A 434 16.36 20.06 -1.95
C ARG A 434 15.81 20.04 -3.37
N ASN A 435 15.14 18.96 -3.74
CA ASN A 435 14.77 18.72 -5.14
C ASN A 435 13.53 19.50 -5.55
N VAL A 436 12.63 19.81 -4.61
CA VAL A 436 11.43 20.60 -4.93
C VAL A 436 11.71 22.09 -4.70
N PHE A 437 11.91 22.52 -3.45
CA PHE A 437 11.92 23.95 -3.13
C PHE A 437 13.25 24.68 -3.35
N GLN A 438 14.36 23.97 -3.57
CA GLN A 438 15.66 24.61 -3.88
C GLN A 438 15.96 24.60 -5.38
N LEU A 439 15.54 23.58 -6.13
CA LEU A 439 15.84 23.47 -7.56
C LEU A 439 14.72 24.02 -8.48
N LEU A 440 13.47 24.10 -8.01
CA LEU A 440 12.35 24.53 -8.85
C LEU A 440 11.90 25.94 -8.51
N GLU A 441 11.52 26.69 -9.55
CA GLU A 441 10.89 27.99 -9.39
C GLU A 441 9.56 27.88 -8.62
N PRO A 442 9.29 28.76 -7.63
CA PRO A 442 8.05 28.73 -6.86
C PRO A 442 6.78 28.84 -7.71
N THR A 443 6.84 29.56 -8.83
CA THR A 443 5.75 29.72 -9.80
C THR A 443 5.33 28.37 -10.38
N LYS A 444 6.30 27.56 -10.82
CA LYS A 444 6.09 26.21 -11.37
C LYS A 444 5.53 25.26 -10.30
N ILE A 445 6.05 25.34 -9.07
CA ILE A 445 5.54 24.54 -7.94
C ILE A 445 4.08 24.92 -7.65
N SER A 446 3.74 26.21 -7.61
CA SER A 446 2.37 26.69 -7.38
C SER A 446 1.41 26.15 -8.43
N ALA A 447 1.79 26.20 -9.71
CA ALA A 447 0.99 25.68 -10.82
C ALA A 447 0.76 24.16 -10.70
N TYR A 448 1.82 23.41 -10.35
CA TYR A 448 1.72 21.96 -10.14
C TYR A 448 0.81 21.60 -8.96
N VAL A 449 0.91 22.34 -7.84
CA VAL A 449 0.02 22.18 -6.68
C VAL A 449 -1.43 22.52 -7.04
N GLY A 450 -1.64 23.57 -7.84
CA GLY A 450 -2.96 23.93 -8.37
C GLY A 450 -3.56 22.79 -9.19
N LEU A 451 -2.82 22.25 -10.16
CA LEU A 451 -3.28 21.10 -10.95
C LEU A 451 -3.54 19.86 -10.09
N TYR A 452 -2.71 19.58 -9.09
CA TYR A 452 -2.94 18.48 -8.15
C TYR A 452 -4.30 18.62 -7.44
N ILE A 453 -4.64 19.82 -6.97
CA ILE A 453 -5.91 20.08 -6.28
C ILE A 453 -7.08 19.91 -7.25
N VAL A 454 -6.94 20.43 -8.48
CA VAL A 454 -7.94 20.25 -9.54
C VAL A 454 -8.13 18.76 -9.83
N TRP A 455 -7.06 17.98 -9.99
CA TRP A 455 -7.12 16.54 -10.21
C TRP A 455 -7.78 15.78 -9.04
N LEU A 456 -7.46 16.15 -7.81
CA LEU A 456 -8.01 15.48 -6.63
C LEU A 456 -9.51 15.78 -6.48
N LEU A 457 -9.89 17.06 -6.63
CA LEU A 457 -11.26 17.52 -6.43
C LEU A 457 -12.16 17.36 -7.65
N SER A 458 -11.60 17.27 -8.87
CA SER A 458 -12.38 17.06 -10.09
C SER A 458 -13.21 15.80 -10.02
N ARG A 459 -12.70 14.76 -9.35
CA ARG A 459 -13.45 13.56 -9.03
C ARG A 459 -14.80 13.98 -8.43
N LEU A 460 -14.80 14.76 -7.35
CA LEU A 460 -16.01 15.14 -6.61
C LEU A 460 -16.87 16.19 -7.30
N ALA A 461 -16.24 17.13 -8.02
CA ALA A 461 -16.89 18.36 -8.45
C ALA A 461 -17.09 18.50 -9.96
N SER A 462 -16.44 17.70 -10.81
CA SER A 462 -16.59 17.82 -12.27
C SER A 462 -16.46 16.50 -12.99
N HIS A 463 -17.59 16.00 -13.52
CA HIS A 463 -17.62 14.82 -14.36
C HIS A 463 -16.78 15.03 -15.64
N SER A 464 -16.83 16.22 -16.26
CA SER A 464 -16.06 16.46 -17.49
C SER A 464 -14.56 16.36 -17.25
N LEU A 465 -14.06 16.84 -16.10
CA LEU A 465 -12.65 16.73 -15.74
C LEU A 465 -12.25 15.34 -15.24
N ALA A 466 -13.13 14.67 -14.49
CA ALA A 466 -12.83 13.34 -13.97
C ALA A 466 -12.68 12.28 -15.08
N TYR A 467 -13.36 12.47 -16.21
CA TYR A 467 -13.40 11.51 -17.32
C TYR A 467 -12.84 12.06 -18.65
N SER A 468 -12.26 13.27 -18.68
CA SER A 468 -11.78 13.90 -19.93
C SER A 468 -10.72 13.09 -20.67
N THR A 469 -9.92 12.31 -19.95
CA THR A 469 -8.81 11.53 -20.53
C THR A 469 -8.73 10.17 -19.82
N PRO A 470 -9.20 9.08 -20.45
CA PRO A 470 -9.06 7.76 -19.88
C PRO A 470 -7.59 7.36 -19.89
N VAL A 471 -6.99 7.29 -18.71
CA VAL A 471 -5.70 6.60 -18.53
C VAL A 471 -5.98 5.12 -18.37
N THR A 472 -5.35 4.29 -19.20
CA THR A 472 -5.43 2.83 -19.11
C THR A 472 -5.07 2.40 -17.68
N ASN A 473 -5.86 1.50 -17.09
CA ASN A 473 -5.80 1.06 -15.68
C ASN A 473 -6.29 2.03 -14.60
N TYR A 474 -6.43 3.34 -14.85
CA TYR A 474 -6.96 4.29 -13.86
C TYR A 474 -8.49 4.43 -13.96
N SER A 475 -9.00 4.48 -15.20
CA SER A 475 -10.40 4.78 -15.51
C SER A 475 -11.40 3.70 -15.11
N ASN A 476 -11.00 2.42 -15.09
CA ASN A 476 -11.89 1.31 -14.73
C ASN A 476 -12.38 1.39 -13.27
N SER A 477 -11.56 1.92 -12.36
CA SER A 477 -11.94 2.11 -10.95
C SER A 477 -12.88 3.29 -10.71
N LEU A 478 -12.99 4.21 -11.68
CA LEU A 478 -13.80 5.43 -11.58
C LEU A 478 -15.21 5.27 -12.16
N LYS A 479 -15.49 4.19 -12.88
CA LYS A 479 -16.80 3.97 -13.51
C LYS A 479 -17.90 3.66 -12.50
N ASP A 480 -17.56 2.99 -11.40
CA ASP A 480 -18.54 2.65 -10.38
C ASP A 480 -18.68 3.77 -9.33
N MET A 481 -19.76 4.53 -9.48
CA MET A 481 -20.16 5.65 -8.61
C MET A 481 -20.24 5.25 -7.13
N TRP A 482 -20.86 4.11 -6.85
CA TRP A 482 -21.09 3.60 -5.50
C TRP A 482 -19.80 3.30 -4.74
N PRO A 483 -18.85 2.54 -5.32
CA PRO A 483 -17.56 2.32 -4.74
C PRO A 483 -16.81 3.56 -4.31
N ARG A 484 -16.90 4.58 -5.15
CA ARG A 484 -16.24 5.85 -4.96
C ARG A 484 -16.84 6.64 -3.81
N CYS A 485 -18.15 6.89 -3.84
CA CYS A 485 -18.83 7.60 -2.76
C CYS A 485 -18.69 6.88 -1.41
N PHE A 486 -18.69 5.53 -1.40
CA PHE A 486 -18.43 4.76 -0.19
C PHE A 486 -17.03 5.01 0.39
N SER A 487 -16.01 5.02 -0.48
CA SER A 487 -14.63 5.29 -0.06
C SER A 487 -14.49 6.70 0.53
N ASP A 488 -15.22 7.67 -0.03
CA ASP A 488 -15.19 9.06 0.43
C ASP A 488 -15.91 9.24 1.79
N VAL A 489 -16.97 8.47 2.06
CA VAL A 489 -17.67 8.46 3.38
C VAL A 489 -16.85 7.77 4.46
N ARG A 490 -16.07 6.75 4.10
CA ARG A 490 -15.25 5.97 5.04
C ARG A 490 -14.04 6.75 5.56
N GLN A 491 -13.51 7.70 4.77
CA GLN A 491 -12.36 8.54 5.11
C GLN A 491 -12.76 9.68 6.04
#